data_AF-A0AAP9KSN1-F1
#
_entry.id   AF-A0AAP9KSN1-F1
#
_cell.length_a   1.000
_cell.length_b   1.000
_cell.length_c   1.000
_cell.angle_alpha   90.00
_cell.angle_beta   90.00
_cell.angle_gamma   90.00
#
_symmetry.space_group_name_H-M   'P 1'
#
loop_
_entity.id
_entity.type
_entity.pdbx_description
1 polymer ?
#
loop_
_entity_poly.entity_id
_entity_poly.type
_entity_poly.pdbx_seq_one_letter_code
_entity_poly.pdbx_strand_id
1 'polypeptide(L)'
;MKENKIKFHSIFYRYILFIVLLAITVLYVLSDGAKGSIDFFGSTLIIEKESLKYAGIVIFIASVVIFSFVNWKFYICKEGIYLRKIDLFIPWDEIDSVSHIWINQCDQVTVSKFFCYNRKTLVIYRKKYKPICIYNISLFALYAAKFYYSKLKTNIISATIATSFNVILNAWIFYELWFNDLKDLQFNVFIVWLSMYAIKSLVLPIVIVKHQNKVHGKYLSHDITYKKNTSNVIHL
;
A
#
# COMPACT_ATOMS: atom_id res chain seq x y z
N MET A 1 28.75 -17.43 9.20
CA MET A 1 28.22 -16.09 9.56
C MET A 1 26.86 -15.94 8.90
N LYS A 2 25.74 -15.90 9.64
CA LYS A 2 24.41 -15.72 9.02
C LYS A 2 24.40 -14.34 8.33
N GLU A 3 24.41 -14.32 7.01
CA GLU A 3 24.22 -13.09 6.25
C GLU A 3 22.94 -12.40 6.74
N ASN A 4 23.06 -11.18 7.24
CA ASN A 4 21.91 -10.38 7.64
C ASN A 4 21.07 -10.10 6.40
N LYS A 5 20.02 -10.89 6.17
CA LYS A 5 19.07 -10.79 5.05
C LYS A 5 17.75 -10.24 5.56
N ILE A 6 17.27 -9.15 4.98
CA ILE A 6 15.95 -8.60 5.28
C ILE A 6 14.96 -9.04 4.21
N LYS A 7 13.97 -9.84 4.60
CA LYS A 7 12.90 -10.31 3.70
C LYS A 7 11.76 -9.30 3.63
N PHE A 8 11.29 -9.02 2.42
CA PHE A 8 10.16 -8.14 2.19
C PHE A 8 8.95 -8.91 1.67
N HIS A 9 7.80 -8.62 2.28
CA HIS A 9 6.51 -9.24 1.99
C HIS A 9 5.59 -8.26 1.26
N SER A 10 4.58 -8.80 0.59
CA SER A 10 3.56 -7.99 -0.07
C SER A 10 2.71 -7.24 0.98
N ILE A 11 2.53 -5.93 0.80
CA ILE A 11 1.62 -5.12 1.63
C ILE A 11 0.20 -5.02 1.04
N PHE A 12 -0.14 -5.86 0.06
CA PHE A 12 -1.47 -5.86 -0.57
C PHE A 12 -2.59 -6.10 0.43
N TYR A 13 -2.36 -6.97 1.43
CA TYR A 13 -3.32 -7.27 2.48
C TYR A 13 -3.80 -6.02 3.23
N ARG A 14 -2.97 -4.97 3.35
CA ARG A 14 -3.34 -3.72 4.04
C ARG A 14 -4.50 -3.02 3.37
N TYR A 15 -4.60 -3.14 2.05
CA TYR A 15 -5.72 -2.59 1.30
C TYR A 15 -7.01 -3.36 1.56
N ILE A 16 -6.97 -4.70 1.55
CA ILE A 16 -8.12 -5.56 1.91
C ILE A 16 -8.58 -5.26 3.34
N LEU A 17 -7.61 -5.16 4.27
CA LEU A 17 -7.85 -4.85 5.66
C LEU A 17 -8.54 -3.49 5.85
N PHE A 18 -8.15 -2.50 5.04
CA PHE A 18 -8.79 -1.18 5.06
C PHE A 18 -10.25 -1.25 4.60
N ILE A 19 -10.58 -2.04 3.57
CA ILE A 19 -11.97 -2.25 3.13
C ILE A 19 -12.79 -2.91 4.24
N VAL A 20 -12.25 -3.97 4.86
CA VAL A 20 -12.93 -4.69 5.95
C VAL A 20 -13.18 -3.75 7.13
N LEU A 21 -12.17 -2.98 7.54
CA LEU A 21 -12.33 -1.98 8.59
C LEU A 21 -13.39 -0.94 8.26
N LEU A 22 -13.38 -0.40 7.03
CA LEU A 22 -14.38 0.56 6.59
C LEU A 22 -15.80 -0.03 6.68
N ALA A 23 -15.99 -1.28 6.28
CA ALA A 23 -17.27 -1.97 6.40
C ALA A 23 -17.71 -2.13 7.86
N ILE A 24 -16.80 -2.56 8.76
CA ILE A 24 -17.06 -2.66 10.20
C ILE A 24 -17.45 -1.30 10.77
N THR A 25 -16.74 -0.23 10.40
CA THR A 25 -17.04 1.14 10.83
C THR A 25 -18.43 1.59 10.36
N VAL A 26 -18.80 1.34 9.10
CA VAL A 26 -20.14 1.69 8.59
C VAL A 26 -21.22 0.94 9.35
N LEU A 27 -21.04 -0.37 9.59
CA LEU A 27 -21.97 -1.16 10.40
C LEU A 27 -22.05 -0.62 11.83
N TYR A 28 -20.92 -0.25 12.43
CA TYR A 28 -20.86 0.35 13.76
C TYR A 28 -21.63 1.68 13.85
N VAL A 29 -21.53 2.55 12.84
CA VAL A 29 -22.24 3.83 12.78
C VAL A 29 -23.74 3.62 12.55
N LEU A 30 -24.13 2.70 11.67
CA LEU A 30 -25.53 2.38 11.38
C LEU A 30 -26.23 1.61 12.52
N SER A 31 -25.46 0.96 13.40
CA SER A 31 -25.97 0.32 14.61
C SER A 31 -26.29 1.41 15.64
N ASP A 32 -27.45 2.07 15.47
CA ASP A 32 -27.95 3.18 16.28
C ASP A 32 -28.42 2.70 17.68
N GLY A 33 -27.49 2.17 18.48
CA GLY A 33 -27.78 1.63 19.81
C GLY A 33 -28.56 0.30 19.84
N ALA A 34 -29.05 -0.18 18.69
CA ALA A 34 -29.66 -1.49 18.59
C ALA A 34 -28.59 -2.58 18.79
N LYS A 35 -28.87 -3.51 19.72
CA LYS A 35 -28.14 -4.77 19.85
C LYS A 35 -28.22 -5.50 18.50
N GLY A 36 -27.14 -5.46 17.72
CA GLY A 36 -27.04 -6.25 16.50
C GLY A 36 -27.06 -7.72 16.87
N SER A 37 -28.14 -8.42 16.52
CA SER A 37 -28.22 -9.87 16.61
C SER A 37 -27.81 -10.44 15.26
N ILE A 38 -26.72 -11.20 15.24
CA ILE A 38 -26.34 -11.99 14.07
C ILE A 38 -26.61 -13.44 14.46
N ASP A 39 -27.56 -14.08 13.79
CA ASP A 39 -27.76 -15.51 13.92
C ASP A 39 -26.64 -16.25 13.18
N PHE A 40 -25.80 -16.93 13.94
CA PHE A 40 -24.69 -17.74 13.44
C PHE A 40 -24.90 -19.18 13.90
N PHE A 41 -25.11 -20.10 12.96
CA PHE A 41 -25.31 -21.53 13.24
C PHE A 41 -26.36 -21.84 14.33
N GLY A 42 -27.49 -21.14 14.32
CA GLY A 42 -28.57 -21.36 15.30
C GLY A 42 -28.33 -20.75 16.69
N SER A 43 -27.28 -19.93 16.84
CA SER A 43 -27.03 -19.14 18.04
C SER A 43 -27.07 -17.65 17.73
N THR A 44 -27.84 -16.90 18.50
CA THR A 44 -27.98 -15.45 18.35
C THR A 44 -26.82 -14.74 19.04
N LEU A 45 -25.83 -14.29 18.28
CA LEU A 45 -24.74 -13.47 18.80
C LEU A 45 -25.24 -12.04 18.95
N ILE A 46 -25.47 -11.64 20.20
CA ILE A 46 -25.77 -10.25 20.57
C ILE A 46 -24.44 -9.51 20.66
N ILE A 47 -24.12 -8.71 19.64
CA ILE A 47 -22.88 -7.93 19.62
C ILE A 47 -23.17 -6.54 20.16
N GLU A 48 -22.58 -6.23 21.32
CA GLU A 48 -22.58 -4.89 21.88
C GLU A 48 -21.62 -3.98 21.09
N LYS A 49 -22.01 -2.70 20.97
CA LYS A 49 -21.31 -1.69 20.15
C LYS A 49 -19.83 -1.55 20.52
N GLU A 50 -19.48 -1.62 21.80
CA GLU A 50 -18.08 -1.60 22.26
C GLU A 50 -17.32 -2.89 21.90
N SER A 51 -17.98 -4.04 21.97
CA SER A 51 -17.36 -5.34 21.62
C SER A 51 -16.96 -5.38 20.14
N LEU A 52 -17.76 -4.76 19.26
CA LEU A 52 -17.44 -4.65 17.83
C LEU A 52 -16.19 -3.80 17.57
N LYS A 53 -15.96 -2.75 18.39
CA LYS A 53 -14.74 -1.93 18.34
C LYS A 53 -13.50 -2.75 18.69
N TYR A 54 -13.52 -3.45 19.83
CA TYR A 54 -12.38 -4.26 20.26
C TYR A 54 -12.11 -5.42 19.30
N ALA A 55 -13.16 -6.09 18.81
CA ALA A 55 -13.02 -7.14 17.80
C ALA A 55 -12.36 -6.63 16.51
N GLY A 56 -12.76 -5.45 16.01
CA GLY A 56 -12.15 -4.82 14.85
C GLY A 56 -10.66 -4.54 15.02
N ILE A 57 -10.24 -4.04 16.19
CA ILE A 57 -8.82 -3.80 16.52
C ILE A 57 -8.04 -5.10 16.57
N VAL A 58 -8.58 -6.14 17.23
CA VAL A 58 -7.93 -7.45 17.32
C VAL A 58 -7.76 -8.09 15.94
N ILE A 59 -8.80 -8.08 15.11
CA ILE A 59 -8.75 -8.58 13.73
C ILE A 59 -7.69 -7.81 12.92
N PHE A 60 -7.61 -6.49 13.09
CA PHE A 60 -6.61 -5.66 12.45
C PHE A 60 -5.18 -6.09 12.80
N ILE A 61 -4.88 -6.17 14.09
CA ILE A 61 -3.55 -6.53 14.60
C ILE A 61 -3.19 -7.96 14.16
N ALA A 62 -4.10 -8.92 14.36
CA ALA A 62 -3.87 -10.32 13.99
C ALA A 62 -3.59 -10.46 12.48
N SER A 63 -4.36 -9.78 11.63
CA SER A 63 -4.13 -9.77 10.19
C SER A 63 -2.76 -9.18 9.83
N VAL A 64 -2.38 -8.05 10.43
CA VAL A 64 -1.06 -7.43 10.19
C VAL A 64 0.07 -8.39 10.57
N VAL A 65 -0.04 -9.09 11.69
CA VAL A 65 0.97 -10.06 12.15
C VAL A 65 1.06 -11.20 11.15
N ILE A 66 -0.05 -11.88 10.85
CA ILE A 66 -0.08 -13.05 9.96
C ILE A 66 0.49 -12.70 8.58
N PHE A 67 -0.01 -11.64 7.95
CA PHE A 67 0.44 -11.26 6.61
C PHE A 67 1.86 -10.67 6.56
N SER A 68 2.44 -10.27 7.69
CA SER A 68 3.84 -9.84 7.76
C SER A 68 4.84 -11.01 7.65
N PHE A 69 4.40 -12.25 7.88
CA PHE A 69 5.24 -13.45 7.79
C PHE A 69 4.94 -14.32 6.56
N VAL A 70 3.79 -14.11 5.91
CA VAL A 70 3.34 -14.94 4.79
C VAL A 70 3.83 -14.38 3.44
N ASN A 71 4.44 -15.24 2.62
CA ASN A 71 4.79 -14.99 1.22
C ASN A 71 5.72 -13.79 0.96
N TRP A 72 7.00 -13.96 1.31
CA TRP A 72 8.05 -13.01 0.95
C TRP A 72 8.28 -12.98 -0.58
N LYS A 73 8.51 -11.78 -1.11
CA LYS A 73 8.71 -11.50 -2.55
C LYS A 73 10.18 -11.40 -2.93
N PHE A 74 10.98 -10.76 -2.09
CA PHE A 74 12.41 -10.55 -2.31
C PHE A 74 13.13 -10.37 -0.97
N TYR A 75 14.46 -10.45 -0.97
CA TYR A 75 15.27 -10.05 0.18
C TYR A 75 16.37 -9.08 -0.25
N ILE A 76 16.85 -8.29 0.71
CA ILE A 76 18.00 -7.40 0.56
C ILE A 76 19.11 -7.86 1.50
N CYS A 77 20.34 -7.90 1.01
CA CYS A 77 21.54 -8.24 1.76
C CYS A 77 22.70 -7.28 1.44
N LYS A 78 23.89 -7.55 1.99
CA LYS A 78 25.08 -6.71 1.77
C LYS A 78 25.57 -6.74 0.33
N GLU A 79 25.30 -7.84 -0.38
CA GLU A 79 25.79 -8.10 -1.73
C GLU A 79 24.82 -7.57 -2.80
N GLY A 80 23.51 -7.53 -2.51
CA GLY A 80 22.50 -7.10 -3.49
C GLY A 80 21.06 -7.37 -3.09
N ILE A 81 20.21 -7.51 -4.11
CA ILE A 81 18.78 -7.79 -4.00
C ILE A 81 18.46 -9.10 -4.71
N TYR A 82 17.80 -10.03 -4.02
CA TYR A 82 17.33 -11.28 -4.60
C TYR A 82 15.82 -11.29 -4.80
N LEU A 83 15.37 -11.63 -6.00
CA LEU A 83 13.97 -11.66 -6.43
C LEU A 83 13.48 -13.12 -6.52
N ARG A 84 12.62 -13.53 -5.59
CA ARG A 84 12.16 -14.92 -5.47
C ARG A 84 11.38 -15.42 -6.69
N LYS A 85 10.50 -14.58 -7.24
CA LYS A 85 9.54 -14.98 -8.29
C LYS A 85 10.21 -15.40 -9.58
N ILE A 86 11.37 -14.82 -9.89
CA ILE A 86 12.13 -15.07 -11.12
C ILE A 86 13.52 -15.66 -10.84
N ASP A 87 13.76 -16.05 -9.58
CA ASP A 87 15.04 -16.58 -9.11
C ASP A 87 16.27 -15.75 -9.56
N LEU A 88 16.17 -14.43 -9.42
CA LEU A 88 17.20 -13.50 -9.91
C LEU A 88 17.88 -12.77 -8.76
N PHE A 89 19.20 -12.95 -8.64
CA PHE A 89 20.05 -12.12 -7.79
C PHE A 89 20.62 -10.95 -8.59
N ILE A 90 20.54 -9.74 -8.03
CA ILE A 90 21.02 -8.51 -8.65
C ILE A 90 22.03 -7.87 -7.68
N PRO A 91 23.33 -7.89 -8.00
CA PRO A 91 24.33 -7.28 -7.14
C PRO A 91 24.25 -5.74 -7.22
N TRP A 92 24.76 -5.06 -6.17
CA TRP A 92 24.64 -3.59 -6.08
C TRP A 92 25.31 -2.83 -7.23
N ASP A 93 26.34 -3.38 -7.84
CA ASP A 93 27.08 -2.80 -8.96
C ASP A 93 26.27 -2.78 -10.27
N GLU A 94 25.28 -3.66 -10.42
CA GLU A 94 24.37 -3.66 -11.57
C GLU A 94 23.22 -2.65 -11.42
N ILE A 95 22.96 -2.20 -10.20
CA ILE A 95 21.88 -1.26 -9.87
C ILE A 95 22.38 0.18 -10.05
N ASP A 96 21.65 0.96 -10.85
CA ASP A 96 21.90 2.41 -10.95
C ASP A 96 21.16 3.17 -9.83
N SER A 97 19.88 2.82 -9.62
CA SER A 97 19.02 3.51 -8.67
C SER A 97 17.83 2.64 -8.26
N VAL A 98 17.26 2.95 -7.09
CA VAL A 98 16.03 2.30 -6.60
C VAL A 98 15.05 3.37 -6.17
N SER A 99 13.80 3.26 -6.61
CA SER A 99 12.75 4.22 -6.27
C SER A 99 11.52 3.52 -5.70
N HIS A 100 10.84 4.19 -4.78
CA HIS A 100 9.52 3.79 -4.29
C HIS A 100 8.47 4.75 -4.84
N ILE A 101 7.56 4.23 -5.66
CA ILE A 101 6.59 5.02 -6.42
C ILE A 101 5.19 4.44 -6.27
N TRP A 102 4.17 5.20 -6.62
CA TRP A 102 2.79 4.71 -6.61
C TRP A 102 2.28 4.65 -8.04
N ILE A 103 1.90 3.46 -8.48
CA ILE A 103 1.32 3.23 -9.81
C ILE A 103 -0.15 2.96 -9.62
N ASN A 104 -1.01 3.79 -10.22
CA ASN A 104 -2.43 3.50 -10.31
C ASN A 104 -2.63 2.23 -11.14
N GLN A 105 -3.20 1.21 -10.51
CA GLN A 105 -3.76 0.05 -11.17
C GLN A 105 -5.25 0.26 -11.29
N CYS A 106 -5.83 -0.01 -12.45
CA CYS A 106 -7.26 -0.18 -12.56
C CYS A 106 -7.57 -1.48 -13.31
N ASP A 107 -8.19 -2.42 -12.61
CA ASP A 107 -8.62 -3.70 -13.17
C ASP A 107 -10.11 -3.65 -13.45
N GLN A 108 -10.53 -4.19 -14.59
CA GLN A 108 -11.93 -4.50 -14.85
C GLN A 108 -12.22 -5.90 -14.29
N VAL A 109 -13.03 -5.98 -13.24
CA VAL A 109 -13.42 -7.25 -12.60
C VAL A 109 -14.63 -7.86 -13.32
N THR A 110 -15.57 -7.01 -13.76
CA THR A 110 -16.68 -7.36 -14.65
C THR A 110 -17.01 -6.15 -15.55
N VAL A 111 -17.93 -6.31 -16.52
CA VAL A 111 -18.34 -5.24 -17.46
C VAL A 111 -18.65 -3.91 -16.76
N SER A 112 -19.20 -3.95 -15.54
CA SER A 112 -19.60 -2.77 -14.76
C SER A 112 -18.76 -2.49 -13.50
N LYS A 113 -17.79 -3.36 -13.14
CA LYS A 113 -17.01 -3.21 -11.90
C LYS A 113 -15.54 -2.94 -12.20
N PHE A 114 -15.13 -1.73 -11.88
CA PHE A 114 -13.73 -1.31 -11.94
C PHE A 114 -13.12 -1.26 -10.55
N PHE A 115 -11.91 -1.77 -10.46
CA PHE A 115 -11.13 -1.84 -9.25
C PHE A 115 -9.87 -1.01 -9.44
N CYS A 116 -9.90 0.25 -9.00
CA CYS A 116 -8.75 1.13 -9.06
C CYS A 116 -8.08 1.28 -7.68
N TYR A 117 -6.76 1.10 -7.61
CA TYR A 117 -5.99 1.35 -6.39
C TYR A 117 -4.54 1.76 -6.68
N ASN A 118 -3.92 2.45 -5.72
CA ASN A 118 -2.51 2.85 -5.84
C ASN A 118 -1.58 1.71 -5.41
N ARG A 119 -0.91 1.06 -6.38
CA ARG A 119 0.16 0.10 -6.10
C ARG A 119 1.43 0.82 -5.65
N LYS A 120 1.75 0.69 -4.37
CA LYS A 120 3.07 1.04 -3.83
C LYS A 120 4.11 0.09 -4.41
N THR A 121 5.02 0.61 -5.23
CA THR A 121 5.89 -0.17 -6.11
C THR A 121 7.34 0.19 -5.85
N LEU A 122 8.19 -0.83 -5.67
CA LEU A 122 9.64 -0.66 -5.67
C LEU A 122 10.14 -0.84 -7.10
N VAL A 123 10.87 0.14 -7.62
CA VAL A 123 11.47 0.10 -8.95
C VAL A 123 12.97 -0.02 -8.81
N ILE A 124 13.55 -1.06 -9.40
CA ILE A 124 14.99 -1.27 -9.48
C ILE A 124 15.43 -0.90 -10.89
N TYR A 125 16.13 0.22 -11.03
CA TYR A 125 16.74 0.64 -12.29
C TYR A 125 18.13 0.01 -12.41
N ARG A 126 18.36 -0.67 -13.53
CA ARG A 126 19.59 -1.40 -13.79
C ARG A 126 20.40 -0.68 -14.87
N LYS A 127 21.72 -0.74 -14.79
CA LYS A 127 22.62 -0.01 -15.71
C LYS A 127 22.48 -0.47 -17.17
N LYS A 128 22.42 -1.79 -17.39
CA LYS A 128 22.44 -2.40 -18.73
C LYS A 128 21.13 -3.09 -19.13
N TYR A 129 20.19 -3.21 -18.21
CA TYR A 129 18.98 -4.02 -18.38
C TYR A 129 17.72 -3.22 -18.10
N LYS A 130 16.58 -3.71 -18.59
CA LYS A 130 15.26 -3.09 -18.31
C LYS A 130 15.01 -2.96 -16.80
N PRO A 131 14.33 -1.90 -16.33
CA PRO A 131 13.97 -1.77 -14.92
C PRO A 131 13.04 -2.90 -14.48
N ILE A 132 13.03 -3.17 -13.16
CA ILE A 132 12.15 -4.17 -12.55
C ILE A 132 11.22 -3.46 -11.57
N CYS A 133 9.91 -3.66 -11.71
CA CYS A 133 8.89 -3.16 -10.80
C CYS A 133 8.37 -4.30 -9.91
N ILE A 134 8.56 -4.17 -8.60
CA ILE A 134 8.02 -5.08 -7.61
C ILE A 134 6.82 -4.41 -6.94
N TYR A 135 5.64 -4.98 -7.13
CA TYR A 135 4.39 -4.38 -6.70
C TYR A 135 4.05 -4.67 -5.24
N ASN A 136 3.27 -3.75 -4.65
CA ASN A 136 2.76 -3.83 -3.28
C ASN A 136 3.88 -4.01 -2.27
N ILE A 137 4.90 -3.15 -2.31
CA ILE A 137 6.06 -3.18 -1.42
C ILE A 137 6.07 -1.97 -0.47
N SER A 138 6.50 -2.21 0.77
CA SER A 138 6.66 -1.16 1.78
C SER A 138 7.80 -0.19 1.45
N LEU A 139 7.65 1.08 1.86
CA LEU A 139 8.71 2.09 1.79
C LEU A 139 9.98 1.65 2.54
N PHE A 140 9.85 0.83 3.59
CA PHE A 140 10.99 0.30 4.34
C PHE A 140 12.00 -0.45 3.46
N ALA A 141 11.58 -1.00 2.31
CA ALA A 141 12.51 -1.60 1.35
C ALA A 141 13.54 -0.60 0.83
N LEU A 142 13.13 0.66 0.62
CA LEU A 142 14.02 1.72 0.16
C LEU A 142 15.04 2.11 1.24
N TYR A 143 14.59 2.18 2.50
CA TYR A 143 15.47 2.39 3.65
C TYR A 143 16.47 1.25 3.83
N ALA A 144 16.03 0.00 3.73
CA ALA A 144 16.92 -1.15 3.80
C ALA A 144 17.94 -1.16 2.67
N ALA A 145 17.53 -0.86 1.42
CA ALA A 145 18.46 -0.74 0.31
C ALA A 145 19.52 0.35 0.55
N LYS A 146 19.10 1.52 1.07
CA LYS A 146 20.00 2.62 1.42
C LYS A 146 20.91 2.29 2.60
N PHE A 147 20.45 1.46 3.54
CA PHE A 147 21.24 0.99 4.67
C PHE A 147 22.37 0.04 4.24
N TYR A 148 22.07 -0.93 3.36
CA TYR A 148 23.09 -1.84 2.83
C TYR A 148 24.01 -1.20 1.79
N TYR A 149 23.49 -0.25 0.99
CA TYR A 149 24.26 0.47 -0.01
C TYR A 149 24.02 1.98 0.08
N SER A 150 24.80 2.65 0.92
CA SER A 150 24.63 4.08 1.23
C SER A 150 24.76 5.01 0.02
N LYS A 151 25.54 4.63 -0.99
CA LYS A 151 25.73 5.38 -2.24
C LYS A 151 24.56 5.22 -3.22
N LEU A 152 23.55 4.40 -2.92
CA LEU A 152 22.41 4.17 -3.79
C LEU A 152 21.63 5.46 -4.05
N LYS A 153 21.39 5.78 -5.33
CA LYS A 153 20.48 6.86 -5.72
C LYS A 153 19.04 6.41 -5.46
N THR A 154 18.30 7.21 -4.70
CA THR A 154 16.94 6.88 -4.29
C THR A 154 16.05 8.11 -4.23
N ASN A 155 14.74 7.92 -4.38
CA ASN A 155 13.74 8.97 -4.15
C ASN A 155 13.22 9.01 -2.70
N ILE A 156 14.06 8.64 -1.72
CA ILE A 156 13.63 8.38 -0.34
C ILE A 156 12.88 9.55 0.30
N ILE A 157 13.31 10.79 0.06
CA ILE A 157 12.67 12.00 0.60
C ILE A 157 11.24 12.12 0.08
N SER A 158 11.05 12.12 -1.25
CA SER A 158 9.72 12.27 -1.84
C SER A 158 8.80 11.09 -1.55
N ALA A 159 9.35 9.86 -1.54
CA ALA A 159 8.60 8.66 -1.18
C ALA A 159 8.16 8.67 0.30
N THR A 160 8.98 9.23 1.19
CA THR A 160 8.66 9.41 2.61
C THR A 160 7.56 10.44 2.79
N ILE A 161 7.69 11.63 2.18
CA ILE A 161 6.66 12.68 2.26
C ILE A 161 5.31 12.15 1.76
N ALA A 162 5.29 11.49 0.60
CA ALA A 162 4.08 10.87 0.06
C ALA A 162 3.48 9.84 1.01
N THR A 163 4.32 8.95 1.57
CA THR A 163 3.86 7.90 2.49
C THR A 163 3.35 8.48 3.80
N SER A 164 4.02 9.47 4.36
CA SER A 164 3.60 10.18 5.58
C SER A 164 2.26 10.87 5.38
N PHE A 165 2.08 11.61 4.26
CA PHE A 165 0.80 12.23 3.94
C PHE A 165 -0.35 11.20 3.90
N ASN A 166 -0.12 10.05 3.27
CA ASN A 166 -1.11 8.98 3.20
C ASN A 166 -1.42 8.34 4.56
N VAL A 167 -0.40 8.11 5.39
CA VAL A 167 -0.59 7.56 6.75
C VAL A 167 -1.34 8.54 7.63
N ILE A 168 -0.93 9.81 7.65
CA ILE A 168 -1.56 10.88 8.45
C ILE A 168 -3.02 11.06 8.04
N LEU A 169 -3.30 11.18 6.74
CA LEU A 169 -4.66 11.36 6.25
C LEU A 169 -5.56 10.17 6.61
N ASN A 170 -5.07 8.93 6.44
CA ASN A 170 -5.85 7.75 6.82
C ASN A 170 -6.04 7.65 8.34
N ALA A 171 -5.04 7.99 9.13
CA ALA A 171 -5.12 7.97 10.59
C ALA A 171 -6.11 9.01 11.10
N TRP A 172 -6.12 10.22 10.51
CA TRP A 172 -7.11 11.25 10.83
C TRP A 172 -8.52 10.77 10.52
N ILE A 173 -8.78 10.33 9.29
CA ILE A 173 -10.10 9.83 8.89
C ILE A 173 -10.55 8.69 9.80
N PHE A 174 -9.65 7.76 10.12
CA PHE A 174 -9.93 6.67 11.06
C PHE A 174 -10.28 7.19 12.45
N TYR A 175 -9.51 8.13 12.98
CA TYR A 175 -9.73 8.70 14.31
C TYR A 175 -11.14 9.32 14.43
N GLU A 176 -11.51 10.14 13.45
CA GLU A 176 -12.80 10.82 13.43
C GLU A 176 -13.98 9.86 13.27
N LEU A 177 -13.84 8.87 12.39
CA LEU A 177 -14.86 7.83 12.19
C LEU A 177 -15.03 6.96 13.44
N TRP A 178 -13.95 6.65 14.15
CA TRP A 178 -13.94 5.61 15.18
C TRP A 178 -14.17 6.15 16.59
N PHE A 179 -13.66 7.35 16.88
CA PHE A 179 -13.75 7.97 18.21
C PHE A 179 -14.80 9.08 18.29
N ASN A 180 -15.03 9.82 17.21
CA ASN A 180 -15.95 10.97 17.23
C ASN A 180 -17.32 10.69 16.60
N ASP A 181 -17.55 9.46 16.10
CA ASP A 181 -18.80 9.02 15.46
C ASP A 181 -19.30 9.97 14.35
N LEU A 182 -18.42 10.80 13.76
CA LEU A 182 -18.74 11.88 12.81
C LEU A 182 -19.79 12.91 13.29
N LYS A 183 -20.12 12.98 14.59
CA LYS A 183 -21.27 13.76 15.10
C LYS A 183 -21.21 15.25 14.77
N ASP A 184 -20.01 15.81 14.69
CA ASP A 184 -19.76 17.23 14.43
C ASP A 184 -19.05 17.50 13.10
N LEU A 185 -19.09 16.56 12.14
CA LEU A 185 -18.41 16.74 10.87
C LEU A 185 -19.09 17.84 10.04
N GLN A 186 -18.52 19.04 10.08
CA GLN A 186 -18.94 20.12 9.22
C GLN A 186 -18.73 19.76 7.74
N PHE A 187 -19.68 20.16 6.90
CA PHE A 187 -19.61 19.93 5.45
C PHE A 187 -18.29 20.45 4.83
N ASN A 188 -17.80 21.61 5.29
CA ASN A 188 -16.53 22.17 4.82
C ASN A 188 -15.34 21.24 5.13
N VAL A 189 -15.30 20.63 6.31
CA VAL A 189 -14.25 19.67 6.71
C VAL A 189 -14.33 18.41 5.84
N PHE A 190 -15.55 17.92 5.57
CA PHE A 190 -15.76 16.80 4.66
C PHE A 190 -15.22 17.07 3.25
N ILE A 191 -15.50 18.25 2.68
CA ILE A 191 -14.98 18.65 1.36
C ILE A 191 -13.45 18.73 1.36
N VAL A 192 -12.83 19.22 2.43
CA VAL A 192 -11.38 19.25 2.59
C VAL A 192 -10.80 17.83 2.61
N TRP A 193 -11.40 16.89 3.34
CA TRP A 193 -10.98 15.48 3.35
C TRP A 193 -11.10 14.83 1.98
N LEU A 194 -12.23 15.04 1.29
CA LEU A 194 -12.45 14.51 -0.05
C LEU A 194 -11.38 15.03 -1.02
N SER A 195 -11.07 16.32 -0.94
CA SER A 195 -10.02 16.96 -1.76
C SER A 195 -8.63 16.38 -1.46
N MET A 196 -8.26 16.22 -0.18
CA MET A 196 -7.00 15.60 0.21
C MET A 196 -6.90 14.15 -0.27
N TYR A 197 -8.00 13.40 -0.21
CA TYR A 197 -8.04 12.01 -0.66
C TYR A 197 -7.92 11.91 -2.19
N ALA A 198 -8.52 12.83 -2.94
CA ALA A 198 -8.36 12.94 -4.39
C ALA A 198 -6.90 13.28 -4.77
N ILE A 199 -6.27 14.24 -4.07
CA ILE A 199 -4.86 14.58 -4.26
C ILE A 199 -3.97 13.37 -4.00
N LYS A 200 -4.17 12.68 -2.88
CA LYS A 200 -3.45 11.46 -2.51
C LYS A 200 -3.57 10.37 -3.56
N SER A 201 -4.78 10.14 -4.08
CA SER A 201 -5.10 8.95 -4.89
C SER A 201 -4.84 9.17 -6.37
N LEU A 202 -4.89 10.41 -6.86
CA LEU A 202 -4.77 10.74 -8.28
C LEU A 202 -3.51 11.57 -8.56
N VAL A 203 -3.42 12.75 -7.95
CA VAL A 203 -2.40 13.75 -8.28
C VAL A 203 -1.00 13.26 -7.89
N LEU A 204 -0.84 12.77 -6.66
CA LEU A 204 0.45 12.40 -6.12
C LEU A 204 1.12 11.23 -6.90
N PRO A 205 0.42 10.12 -7.23
CA PRO A 205 0.94 9.09 -8.14
C PRO A 205 1.42 9.64 -9.49
N ILE A 206 0.63 10.51 -10.13
CA ILE A 206 0.94 11.09 -11.44
C ILE A 206 2.22 11.92 -11.38
N VAL A 207 2.34 12.79 -10.37
CA VAL A 207 3.50 13.65 -10.18
C VAL A 207 4.77 12.82 -9.93
N ILE A 208 4.69 11.81 -9.05
CA ILE A 208 5.84 10.95 -8.73
C ILE A 208 6.29 10.18 -9.98
N VAL A 209 5.37 9.54 -10.71
CA VAL A 209 5.71 8.78 -11.92
C VAL A 209 6.31 9.68 -13.00
N LYS A 210 5.72 10.86 -13.24
CA LYS A 210 6.24 11.83 -14.21
C LYS A 210 7.65 12.29 -13.85
N HIS A 211 7.90 12.59 -12.57
CA HIS A 211 9.22 12.96 -12.09
C HIS A 211 10.23 11.83 -12.29
N GLN A 212 9.89 10.60 -11.91
CA GLN A 212 10.78 9.44 -12.05
C GLN A 212 11.08 9.11 -13.51
N ASN A 213 10.11 9.25 -14.41
CA ASN A 213 10.34 9.12 -15.85
C ASN A 213 11.25 10.21 -16.42
N LYS A 214 11.23 11.43 -15.86
CA LYS A 214 12.14 12.50 -16.27
C LYS A 214 13.58 12.19 -15.87
N VAL A 215 13.78 11.57 -14.70
CA VAL A 215 15.11 11.25 -14.15
C VAL A 215 15.70 9.99 -14.78
N HIS A 216 14.90 8.93 -14.92
CA HIS A 216 15.40 7.60 -15.30
C HIS A 216 15.03 7.19 -16.72
N GLY A 217 14.28 8.01 -17.47
CA GLY A 217 13.75 7.65 -18.79
C GLY A 217 12.30 7.15 -18.72
N LYS A 218 11.60 7.21 -19.86
CA LYS A 218 10.16 6.88 -19.97
C LYS A 218 9.90 5.36 -19.91
N TYR A 219 10.03 4.79 -18.72
CA TYR A 219 9.78 3.37 -18.46
C TYR A 219 8.43 3.11 -17.78
N LEU A 220 7.96 4.04 -16.96
CA LEU A 220 6.83 3.86 -16.07
C LEU A 220 5.56 4.48 -16.63
N SER A 221 4.43 3.88 -16.31
CA SER A 221 3.11 4.37 -16.71
C SER A 221 2.04 3.80 -15.78
N HIS A 222 0.94 4.54 -15.67
CA HIS A 222 -0.24 4.06 -14.97
C HIS A 222 -0.98 3.03 -15.84
N ASP A 223 -1.63 2.07 -15.20
CA ASP A 223 -2.56 1.21 -15.91
C ASP A 223 -3.77 2.06 -16.33
N ILE A 224 -4.28 1.77 -17.51
CA ILE A 224 -5.56 2.31 -18.00
C ILE A 224 -6.58 1.19 -18.00
N THR A 225 -7.86 1.54 -17.97
CA THR A 225 -8.99 0.60 -17.91
C THR A 225 -8.89 -0.56 -18.91
N TYR A 226 -8.28 -0.32 -20.07
CA TYR A 226 -8.17 -1.28 -21.17
C TYR A 226 -6.78 -1.92 -21.34
N LYS A 227 -5.78 -1.48 -20.55
CA LYS A 227 -4.39 -1.96 -20.70
C LYS A 227 -3.70 -1.99 -19.34
N LYS A 228 -3.49 -3.22 -18.87
CA LYS A 228 -2.72 -3.53 -17.67
C LYS A 228 -1.23 -3.60 -18.00
N ASN A 229 -0.38 -3.22 -17.05
CA ASN A 229 1.08 -3.30 -17.16
C ASN A 229 1.62 -2.55 -18.38
N THR A 230 1.20 -1.30 -18.54
CA THR A 230 1.62 -0.45 -19.68
C THR A 230 3.11 -0.07 -19.63
N SER A 231 3.76 -0.24 -18.49
CA SER A 231 5.16 0.14 -18.28
C SER A 231 6.10 -0.78 -19.06
N ASN A 232 7.17 -0.24 -19.63
CA ASN A 232 8.19 -1.04 -20.35
C ASN A 232 9.25 -1.55 -19.35
N VAL A 233 8.83 -2.45 -18.48
CA VAL A 233 9.62 -2.96 -17.34
C VAL A 233 9.37 -4.46 -17.13
N ILE A 234 10.12 -5.09 -16.23
CA ILE A 234 9.81 -6.44 -15.74
C ILE A 234 8.83 -6.30 -14.55
N HIS A 235 7.71 -7.01 -14.60
CA HIS A 235 6.58 -6.87 -13.67
C HIS A 235 6.53 -8.00 -12.63
N LEU A 236 6.72 -7.69 -11.33
CA LEU A 236 6.82 -8.69 -10.24
C LEU A 236 5.78 -8.56 -9.12
#